data_AF-A0A1F5X5S6-F1
#
_entry.id   AF-A0A1F5X5S6-F1
#
_cell.length_a   1.000
_cell.length_b   1.000
_cell.length_c   1.000
_cell.angle_alpha   90.00
_cell.angle_beta   90.00
_cell.angle_gamma   90.00
#
_symmetry.space_group_name_H-M   'P 1'
#
loop_
_entity.id
_entity.type
_entity.pdbx_description
1 polymer ?
#
loop_
_entity_poly.entity_id
_entity_poly.type
_entity_poly.pdbx_seq_one_letter_code
_entity_poly.pdbx_strand_id
1 'polypeptide(L)'
;MDEFNTIIPIGSLYESSFLAPEIKNKRRRKKLVNFISYCLNLNHYHFILEQLVENGVSQFMHRLSGGYSWQFNNKYERSGSLFQGTFKAKLIDSNDYLLHLSAYVNLNYRVHQLGGLAAKLIKSSWEEYTINSKMAICKKKIILDQFSSAKEYKTFALEALPSMIERKEKDKDFADLLLES
;
A
#
# COMPACT_ATOMS: atom_id res chain seq x y z
N MET A 1 -5.61 9.04 -6.98
CA MET A 1 -5.77 8.08 -5.85
C MET A 1 -7.03 8.42 -5.05
N ASP A 2 -7.32 9.71 -4.90
CA ASP A 2 -8.56 10.20 -4.28
C ASP A 2 -9.83 9.74 -4.99
N GLU A 3 -9.78 9.52 -6.31
CA GLU A 3 -10.92 9.08 -7.12
C GLU A 3 -11.50 7.75 -6.64
N PHE A 4 -10.62 6.79 -6.30
CA PHE A 4 -11.01 5.49 -5.76
C PHE A 4 -11.25 5.52 -4.24
N ASN A 5 -10.70 6.51 -3.54
CA ASN A 5 -10.77 6.66 -2.09
C ASN A 5 -11.81 7.72 -1.67
N THR A 6 -13.01 7.62 -2.19
CA THR A 6 -14.16 8.49 -1.86
C THR A 6 -15.35 7.65 -1.42
N ILE A 7 -16.17 8.12 -0.48
CA ILE A 7 -17.38 7.36 -0.10
C ILE A 7 -18.33 7.23 -1.30
N ILE A 8 -18.65 8.36 -1.93
CA ILE A 8 -19.55 8.42 -3.09
C ILE A 8 -18.73 8.16 -4.36
N PRO A 9 -19.01 7.09 -5.12
CA PRO A 9 -18.34 6.84 -6.39
C PRO A 9 -18.46 8.03 -7.34
N ILE A 10 -17.40 8.30 -8.10
CA ILE A 10 -17.39 9.44 -9.03
C ILE A 10 -18.16 9.19 -10.34
N GLY A 11 -18.69 7.99 -10.57
CA GLY A 11 -19.29 7.61 -11.86
C GLY A 11 -18.23 7.45 -12.94
N SER A 12 -18.50 7.88 -14.17
CA SER A 12 -17.46 7.95 -15.21
C SER A 12 -16.52 9.14 -14.99
N LEU A 13 -15.24 8.98 -15.35
CA LEU A 13 -14.30 10.10 -15.37
C LEU A 13 -14.76 11.24 -16.28
N TYR A 14 -15.48 10.91 -17.35
CA TYR A 14 -16.07 11.86 -18.29
C TYR A 14 -17.14 12.72 -17.62
N GLU A 15 -18.16 12.13 -17.00
CA GLU A 15 -19.20 12.86 -16.26
C GLU A 15 -18.61 13.66 -15.09
N SER A 16 -17.66 13.06 -14.38
CA SER A 16 -16.94 13.73 -13.31
C SER A 16 -16.19 14.96 -13.81
N SER A 17 -15.69 14.96 -15.05
CA SER A 17 -14.97 16.12 -15.63
C SER A 17 -15.85 17.38 -15.68
N PHE A 18 -17.16 17.23 -15.90
CA PHE A 18 -18.13 18.35 -15.96
C PHE A 18 -18.60 18.87 -14.60
N LEU A 19 -18.30 18.18 -13.50
CA LEU A 19 -18.70 18.65 -12.18
C LEU A 19 -17.90 19.89 -11.74
N ALA A 20 -18.60 20.83 -11.10
CA ALA A 20 -17.99 22.01 -10.50
C ALA A 20 -16.89 21.62 -9.47
N PRO A 21 -15.78 22.37 -9.38
CA PRO A 21 -14.67 22.08 -8.46
C PRO A 21 -15.11 21.92 -7.00
N GLU A 22 -16.10 22.69 -6.57
CA GLU A 22 -16.67 22.65 -5.21
C GLU A 22 -17.32 21.30 -4.91
N ILE A 23 -18.06 20.74 -5.87
CA ILE A 23 -18.72 19.43 -5.75
C ILE A 23 -17.66 18.32 -5.71
N LYS A 24 -16.64 18.41 -6.58
CA LYS A 24 -15.49 17.49 -6.58
C LYS A 24 -14.79 17.50 -5.22
N ASN A 25 -14.51 18.69 -4.68
CA ASN A 25 -13.86 18.86 -3.39
C ASN A 25 -14.72 18.33 -2.24
N LYS A 26 -16.04 18.58 -2.25
CA LYS A 26 -16.96 18.05 -1.22
C LYS A 26 -16.99 16.52 -1.22
N ARG A 27 -16.96 15.87 -2.39
CA ARG A 27 -16.86 14.40 -2.50
C ARG A 27 -15.53 13.86 -1.98
N ARG A 28 -14.41 14.54 -2.29
CA ARG A 28 -13.05 14.17 -1.86
C ARG A 28 -12.81 14.32 -0.35
N ARG A 29 -13.62 15.10 0.37
CA ARG A 29 -13.46 15.30 1.82
C ARG A 29 -13.73 14.04 2.66
N LYS A 30 -14.56 13.11 2.18
CA LYS A 30 -14.86 11.87 2.90
C LYS A 30 -14.17 10.68 2.23
N LYS A 31 -13.17 10.13 2.91
CA LYS A 31 -12.35 9.01 2.45
C LYS A 31 -12.87 7.68 2.97
N LEU A 32 -12.61 6.61 2.23
CA LEU A 32 -12.89 5.24 2.66
C LEU A 32 -11.82 4.74 3.64
N VAL A 33 -10.56 5.08 3.35
CA VAL A 33 -9.38 4.66 4.10
C VAL A 33 -8.36 5.78 4.21
N ASN A 34 -7.53 5.75 5.26
CA ASN A 34 -6.25 6.45 5.27
C ASN A 34 -5.13 5.46 4.94
N PHE A 35 -4.14 5.92 4.16
CA PHE A 35 -2.90 5.18 3.98
C PHE A 35 -1.99 5.44 5.18
N ILE A 36 -1.45 4.39 5.78
CA ILE A 36 -0.44 4.48 6.82
C ILE A 36 0.94 4.20 6.22
N SER A 37 1.06 3.16 5.41
CA SER A 37 2.28 2.80 4.68
C SER A 37 1.92 2.05 3.40
N TYR A 38 2.76 2.11 2.38
CA TYR A 38 2.59 1.35 1.15
C TYR A 38 3.91 0.91 0.53
N CYS A 39 3.86 -0.17 -0.26
CA CYS A 39 4.89 -0.57 -1.20
C CYS A 39 4.28 -1.16 -2.46
N LEU A 40 4.69 -0.65 -3.61
CA LEU A 40 4.26 -1.08 -4.94
C LEU A 40 5.43 -1.83 -5.59
N ASN A 41 5.37 -3.15 -5.57
CA ASN A 41 6.31 -4.00 -6.29
C ASN A 41 5.85 -4.21 -7.73
N LEU A 42 6.71 -4.80 -8.55
CA LEU A 42 6.41 -5.06 -9.96
C LEU A 42 5.23 -6.01 -10.18
N ASN A 43 5.03 -6.97 -9.28
CA ASN A 43 4.03 -8.03 -9.40
C ASN A 43 2.95 -8.03 -8.30
N HIS A 44 3.10 -7.22 -7.25
CA HIS A 44 2.12 -7.11 -6.17
C HIS A 44 2.28 -5.80 -5.38
N TYR A 45 1.37 -5.53 -4.46
CA TYR A 45 1.43 -4.36 -3.57
C TYR A 45 1.17 -4.77 -2.12
N HIS A 46 1.70 -3.98 -1.20
CA HIS A 46 1.46 -4.06 0.24
C HIS A 46 0.93 -2.73 0.74
N PHE A 47 -0.18 -2.74 1.49
CA PHE A 47 -0.78 -1.54 2.08
C PHE A 47 -1.05 -1.76 3.57
N ILE A 48 -0.76 -0.72 4.36
CA ILE A 48 -1.30 -0.57 5.71
C ILE A 48 -2.36 0.53 5.64
N LEU A 49 -3.61 0.15 5.90
CA LEU A 49 -4.77 1.03 5.76
C LEU A 49 -5.51 1.17 7.09
N GLU A 50 -5.88 2.39 7.44
CA GLU A 50 -6.85 2.69 8.50
C GLU A 50 -8.23 2.82 7.86
N GLN A 51 -9.17 1.96 8.26
CA GLN A 51 -10.55 2.00 7.78
C GLN A 51 -11.32 3.17 8.42
N LEU A 52 -11.93 4.03 7.62
CA LEU A 52 -12.67 5.21 8.11
C LEU A 52 -14.18 5.07 8.08
N VAL A 53 -14.68 4.09 7.33
CA VAL A 53 -16.10 3.75 7.23
C VAL A 53 -16.25 2.23 7.22
N GLU A 54 -17.42 1.74 7.59
CA GLU A 54 -17.72 0.32 7.50
C GLU A 54 -17.43 -0.24 6.10
N ASN A 55 -16.69 -1.35 6.05
CA ASN A 55 -16.24 -1.98 4.80
C ASN A 55 -15.39 -1.08 3.89
N GLY A 56 -14.81 0.01 4.41
CA GLY A 56 -14.03 0.98 3.64
C GLY A 56 -12.85 0.37 2.90
N VAL A 57 -12.12 -0.58 3.51
CA VAL A 57 -11.00 -1.27 2.85
C VAL A 57 -11.49 -2.11 1.66
N SER A 58 -12.52 -2.92 1.86
CA SER A 58 -13.09 -3.76 0.79
C SER A 58 -13.60 -2.92 -0.37
N GLN A 59 -14.32 -1.83 -0.08
CA GLN A 59 -14.80 -0.90 -1.10
C GLN A 59 -13.64 -0.24 -1.86
N PHE A 60 -12.61 0.22 -1.14
CA PHE A 60 -11.43 0.83 -1.73
C PHE A 60 -10.70 -0.14 -2.66
N MET A 61 -10.42 -1.35 -2.18
CA MET A 61 -9.72 -2.38 -2.95
C MET A 61 -10.50 -2.82 -4.18
N HIS A 62 -11.83 -2.99 -4.07
CA HIS A 62 -12.68 -3.32 -5.21
C HIS A 62 -12.58 -2.26 -6.31
N ARG A 63 -12.66 -0.97 -5.93
CA ARG A 63 -12.57 0.15 -6.89
C ARG A 63 -11.17 0.27 -7.50
N LEU A 64 -10.13 0.14 -6.69
CA LEU A 64 -8.74 0.20 -7.14
C LEU A 64 -8.44 -0.92 -8.13
N SER A 65 -8.73 -2.17 -7.77
CA SER A 65 -8.44 -3.34 -8.59
C SER A 65 -9.28 -3.37 -9.87
N GLY A 66 -10.59 -3.07 -9.77
CA GLY A 66 -11.47 -3.04 -10.93
C GLY A 66 -11.10 -1.91 -11.90
N GLY A 67 -10.89 -0.70 -11.37
CA GLY A 67 -10.50 0.46 -12.16
C GLY A 67 -9.15 0.26 -12.85
N TYR A 68 -8.15 -0.27 -12.14
CA TYR A 68 -6.84 -0.56 -12.73
C TYR A 68 -6.90 -1.66 -13.79
N SER A 69 -7.63 -2.75 -13.53
CA SER A 69 -7.79 -3.85 -14.51
C SER A 69 -8.47 -3.37 -15.78
N TRP A 70 -9.54 -2.56 -15.66
CA TRP A 70 -10.23 -1.97 -16.81
C TRP A 70 -9.30 -1.08 -17.64
N GLN A 71 -8.57 -0.17 -16.98
CA GLN A 71 -7.62 0.73 -17.65
C GLN A 71 -6.51 -0.04 -18.35
N PHE A 72 -5.93 -1.05 -17.68
CA PHE A 72 -4.87 -1.87 -18.25
C PHE A 72 -5.37 -2.67 -19.46
N ASN A 73 -6.51 -3.34 -19.31
CA ASN A 73 -7.10 -4.14 -20.38
C ASN A 73 -7.42 -3.28 -21.61
N ASN A 74 -8.03 -2.10 -21.43
CA ASN A 74 -8.29 -1.18 -22.53
C ASN A 74 -7.01 -0.66 -23.20
N LYS A 75 -5.99 -0.31 -22.40
CA LYS A 75 -4.73 0.23 -22.92
C LYS A 75 -3.95 -0.80 -23.75
N TYR A 76 -4.00 -2.06 -23.37
CA TYR A 76 -3.24 -3.15 -23.99
C TYR A 76 -4.10 -4.09 -24.84
N GLU A 77 -5.36 -3.72 -25.11
CA GLU A 77 -6.31 -4.51 -25.89
C GLU A 77 -6.45 -5.95 -25.38
N ARG A 78 -6.44 -6.11 -24.06
CA ARG A 78 -6.59 -7.40 -23.37
C ARG A 78 -8.00 -7.56 -22.80
N SER A 79 -8.36 -8.81 -22.50
CA SER A 79 -9.57 -9.16 -21.76
C SER A 79 -9.25 -10.13 -20.62
N GLY A 80 -10.11 -10.19 -19.62
CA GLY A 80 -10.00 -11.13 -18.49
C GLY A 80 -9.35 -10.54 -17.25
N SER A 81 -9.03 -11.42 -16.28
CA SER A 81 -8.46 -11.02 -14.99
C SER A 81 -7.02 -10.53 -15.14
N LEU A 82 -6.71 -9.40 -14.50
CA LEU A 82 -5.34 -8.89 -14.38
C LEU A 82 -4.64 -9.41 -13.13
N PHE A 83 -5.37 -9.54 -12.02
CA PHE A 83 -4.83 -10.00 -10.75
C PHE A 83 -4.99 -11.52 -10.61
N GLN A 84 -4.01 -12.18 -9.99
CA GLN A 84 -4.03 -13.62 -9.75
C GLN A 84 -5.08 -14.09 -8.72
N GLY A 85 -5.73 -13.17 -8.00
CA GLY A 85 -6.74 -13.50 -7.02
C GLY A 85 -7.31 -12.29 -6.30
N THR A 86 -8.10 -12.56 -5.26
CA THR A 86 -8.64 -11.53 -4.36
C THR A 86 -7.54 -10.95 -3.46
N PHE A 87 -7.75 -9.72 -2.97
CA PHE A 87 -6.85 -9.15 -1.98
C PHE A 87 -6.93 -9.96 -0.68
N LYS A 88 -5.81 -10.06 0.02
CA LYS A 88 -5.74 -10.64 1.37
C LYS A 88 -5.63 -9.50 2.38
N ALA A 89 -6.30 -9.64 3.51
CA ALA A 89 -6.25 -8.67 4.60
C ALA A 89 -6.09 -9.38 5.94
N LYS A 90 -5.31 -8.77 6.85
CA LYS A 90 -5.12 -9.21 8.22
C LYS A 90 -5.29 -8.00 9.13
N LEU A 91 -6.06 -8.16 10.21
CA LEU A 91 -6.23 -7.12 11.22
C LEU A 91 -4.90 -6.91 11.96
N ILE A 92 -4.55 -5.65 12.19
CA ILE A 92 -3.44 -5.26 13.06
C ILE A 92 -4.06 -4.94 14.41
N ASP A 93 -3.80 -5.79 15.39
CA ASP A 93 -4.42 -5.79 16.72
C ASP A 93 -3.48 -5.32 17.83
N SER A 94 -2.20 -5.11 17.52
CA SER A 94 -1.22 -4.59 18.47
C SER A 94 -0.34 -3.50 17.86
N ASN A 95 0.12 -2.61 18.74
CA ASN A 95 0.99 -1.52 18.35
C ASN A 95 2.38 -2.01 17.89
N ASP A 96 2.96 -2.98 18.58
CA ASP A 96 4.26 -3.55 18.19
C ASP A 96 4.18 -4.19 16.80
N TYR A 97 3.06 -4.89 16.51
CA TYR A 97 2.84 -5.44 15.19
C TYR A 97 2.73 -4.33 14.13
N LEU A 98 2.01 -3.24 14.43
CA LEU A 98 1.92 -2.08 13.54
C LEU A 98 3.31 -1.48 13.23
N LEU A 99 4.15 -1.27 14.25
CA LEU A 99 5.48 -0.69 14.09
C LEU A 99 6.38 -1.57 13.23
N HIS A 100 6.50 -2.86 13.54
CA HIS A 100 7.30 -3.79 12.75
C HIS A 100 6.77 -3.97 11.32
N LEU A 101 5.45 -4.03 11.14
CA LEU A 101 4.84 -4.14 9.82
C LEU A 101 5.07 -2.87 8.99
N SER A 102 5.04 -1.69 9.61
CA SER A 102 5.34 -0.43 8.92
C SER A 102 6.76 -0.40 8.34
N ALA A 103 7.74 -0.92 9.10
CA ALA A 103 9.11 -1.09 8.64
C ALA A 103 9.20 -2.13 7.51
N TYR A 104 8.55 -3.29 7.67
CA TYR A 104 8.51 -4.35 6.66
C TYR A 104 7.93 -3.85 5.32
N VAL A 105 6.79 -3.16 5.35
CA VAL A 105 6.15 -2.63 4.14
C VAL A 105 7.05 -1.61 3.46
N ASN A 106 7.59 -0.64 4.21
CA ASN A 106 8.46 0.39 3.64
C ASN A 106 9.76 -0.16 3.02
N LEU A 107 10.32 -1.20 3.63
CA LEU A 107 11.58 -1.82 3.22
C LEU A 107 11.39 -3.11 2.41
N ASN A 108 10.17 -3.40 1.96
CA ASN A 108 9.87 -4.68 1.33
C ASN A 108 10.79 -5.00 0.14
N TYR A 109 11.10 -4.01 -0.71
CA TYR A 109 12.04 -4.21 -1.82
C TYR A 109 13.44 -4.69 -1.38
N ARG A 110 13.90 -4.25 -0.21
CA ARG A 110 15.17 -4.68 0.39
C ARG A 110 15.05 -6.09 0.99
N VAL A 111 13.91 -6.41 1.61
CA VAL A 111 13.59 -7.76 2.07
C VAL A 111 13.55 -8.76 0.91
N HIS A 112 13.13 -8.31 -0.28
CA HIS A 112 13.21 -9.09 -1.51
C HIS A 112 14.57 -9.07 -2.20
N GLN A 113 15.57 -8.42 -1.59
CA GLN A 113 16.94 -8.32 -2.11
C GLN A 113 16.96 -7.84 -3.57
N LEU A 114 15.99 -7.01 -3.96
CA LEU A 114 15.85 -6.53 -5.33
C LEU A 114 16.90 -5.45 -5.58
N GLY A 115 17.82 -5.73 -6.50
CA GLY A 115 18.89 -4.84 -6.92
C GLY A 115 18.68 -4.23 -8.31
N GLY A 116 19.56 -3.29 -8.68
CA GLY A 116 19.63 -2.75 -10.04
C GLY A 116 18.39 -1.97 -10.48
N LEU A 117 17.97 -2.20 -11.74
CA LEU A 117 16.84 -1.47 -12.36
C LEU A 117 15.50 -1.77 -11.68
N ALA A 118 15.30 -2.99 -11.17
CA ALA A 118 14.06 -3.39 -10.51
C ALA A 118 13.80 -2.57 -9.23
N ALA A 119 14.84 -2.31 -8.45
CA ALA A 119 14.74 -1.46 -7.26
C ALA A 119 14.27 -0.03 -7.57
N LYS A 120 14.65 0.51 -8.74
CA LYS A 120 14.26 1.87 -9.16
C LYS A 120 12.79 1.98 -9.56
N LEU A 121 12.18 0.87 -9.97
CA LEU A 121 10.77 0.84 -10.38
C LEU A 121 9.82 0.68 -9.19
N ILE A 122 10.33 0.20 -8.06
CA ILE A 122 9.54 0.01 -6.84
C ILE A 122 9.32 1.37 -6.18
N LYS A 123 8.07 1.60 -5.78
CA LYS A 123 7.68 2.81 -5.03
C LYS A 123 7.16 2.40 -3.67
N SER A 124 7.76 2.91 -2.61
CA SER A 124 7.25 2.74 -1.24
C SER A 124 7.08 4.08 -0.55
N SER A 125 6.39 4.08 0.58
CA SER A 125 6.28 5.26 1.44
C SER A 125 7.57 5.58 2.19
N TRP A 126 8.67 4.83 1.99
CA TRP A 126 9.91 5.01 2.75
C TRP A 126 10.46 6.43 2.70
N GLU A 127 10.35 7.10 1.55
CA GLU A 127 10.77 8.49 1.40
C GLU A 127 9.87 9.44 2.21
N GLU A 128 8.56 9.21 2.29
CA GLU A 128 7.66 10.03 3.11
C GLU A 128 8.03 10.00 4.60
N TYR A 129 8.60 8.88 5.05
CA TYR A 129 9.04 8.64 6.43
C TYR A 129 10.46 9.14 6.72
N THR A 130 11.36 9.14 5.73
CA THR A 130 12.79 9.38 5.98
C THR A 130 13.34 10.66 5.40
N ILE A 131 12.82 11.11 4.27
CA ILE A 131 13.29 12.30 3.54
C ILE A 131 12.06 13.16 3.39
N ASN A 132 11.76 13.99 4.40
CA ASN A 132 10.52 14.76 4.60
C ASN A 132 9.88 15.27 3.28
N SER A 133 9.22 14.36 2.57
CA SER A 133 8.89 14.54 1.16
C SER A 133 7.67 15.44 1.07
N LYS A 134 7.60 16.26 0.02
CA LYS A 134 6.40 17.05 -0.25
C LYS A 134 5.20 16.16 -0.57
N MET A 135 5.41 14.91 -0.98
CA MET A 135 4.33 13.94 -1.11
C MET A 135 3.89 13.45 0.27
N ALA A 136 2.62 13.65 0.59
CA ALA A 136 1.99 13.21 1.82
C ALA A 136 0.74 12.38 1.50
N ILE A 137 0.96 11.15 1.01
CA ILE A 137 -0.14 10.19 0.84
C ILE A 137 -0.45 9.56 2.21
N CYS A 138 0.59 9.31 3.01
CA CYS A 138 0.49 8.56 4.26
C CYS A 138 0.21 9.46 5.48
N LYS A 139 -0.72 9.01 6.34
CA LYS A 139 -0.96 9.54 7.69
C LYS A 139 0.12 9.00 8.65
N LYS A 140 1.37 9.39 8.39
CA LYS A 140 2.59 8.88 9.06
C LYS A 140 2.68 9.15 10.56
N LYS A 141 1.92 10.12 11.07
CA LYS A 141 1.92 10.51 12.50
C LYS A 141 1.62 9.35 13.45
N ILE A 142 0.72 8.45 13.07
CA ILE A 142 0.39 7.28 13.90
C ILE A 142 1.61 6.40 14.21
N ILE A 143 2.63 6.40 13.34
CA ILE A 143 3.90 5.70 13.53
C ILE A 143 4.95 6.66 14.09
N LEU A 144 5.17 7.79 13.42
CA LEU A 144 6.29 8.68 13.71
C LEU A 144 6.18 9.37 15.08
N ASP A 145 4.97 9.61 15.59
CA ASP A 145 4.77 10.23 16.91
C ASP A 145 5.16 9.28 18.06
N GLN A 146 5.40 7.99 17.76
CA GLN A 146 5.88 7.00 18.72
C GLN A 146 7.40 6.95 18.84
N PHE A 147 8.12 7.69 18.00
CA PHE A 147 9.57 7.81 18.03
C PHE A 147 9.93 9.25 18.37
N SER A 148 11.08 9.44 19.01
CA SER A 148 11.62 10.77 19.32
C SER A 148 11.98 11.54 18.04
N SER A 149 12.28 10.83 16.95
CA SER A 149 12.54 11.45 15.64
C SER A 149 12.32 10.49 14.46
N ALA A 150 12.14 11.04 13.26
CA ALA A 150 12.12 10.26 12.02
C ALA A 150 13.44 9.48 11.79
N LYS A 151 14.56 9.96 12.35
CA LYS A 151 15.85 9.26 12.30
C LYS A 151 15.83 8.00 13.15
N GLU A 152 15.18 8.04 14.31
CA GLU A 152 15.03 6.88 15.18
C GLU A 152 14.18 5.79 14.53
N TYR A 153 13.04 6.17 13.93
CA TYR A 153 12.25 5.22 13.12
C TYR A 153 13.08 4.60 11.99
N LYS A 154 13.90 5.40 11.30
CA LYS A 154 14.80 4.91 10.25
C LYS A 154 15.78 3.88 10.79
N THR A 155 16.39 4.15 11.95
CA THR A 155 17.31 3.21 12.61
C THR A 155 16.59 1.92 12.99
N PHE A 156 15.46 2.01 13.69
CA PHE A 156 14.61 0.87 14.05
C PHE A 156 14.25 0.00 12.84
N ALA A 157 13.82 0.62 11.74
CA ALA A 157 13.43 -0.12 10.54
C ALA A 157 14.62 -0.86 9.89
N LEU A 158 15.81 -0.24 9.88
CA LEU A 158 17.03 -0.84 9.33
C LEU A 158 17.59 -1.94 10.22
N GLU A 159 17.52 -1.79 11.54
CA GLU A 159 17.93 -2.81 12.52
C GLU A 159 17.02 -4.05 12.47
N ALA A 160 15.74 -3.85 12.18
CA ALA A 160 14.79 -4.96 12.04
C ALA A 160 14.96 -5.72 10.71
N LEU A 161 15.60 -5.13 9.69
CA LEU A 161 15.70 -5.68 8.33
C LEU A 161 16.34 -7.08 8.26
N PRO A 162 17.47 -7.38 8.93
CA PRO A 162 18.07 -8.72 8.90
C PRO A 162 17.10 -9.80 9.39
N SER A 163 16.39 -9.53 10.50
CA SER A 163 15.40 -10.47 11.05
C SER A 163 14.21 -10.70 10.11
N MET A 164 13.83 -9.70 9.31
CA MET A 164 12.76 -9.82 8.31
C MET A 164 13.18 -10.70 7.13
N ILE A 165 14.44 -10.57 6.70
CA ILE A 165 15.01 -11.41 5.63
C ILE A 165 15.07 -12.87 6.10
N GLU A 166 15.60 -13.11 7.29
CA GLU A 166 15.72 -14.46 7.87
C GLU A 166 14.34 -15.14 8.01
N ARG A 167 13.33 -14.42 8.53
CA ARG A 167 11.95 -14.96 8.64
C ARG A 167 11.38 -15.34 7.28
N LYS A 168 11.59 -14.51 6.27
CA LYS A 168 11.11 -14.78 4.92
C LYS A 168 11.80 -16.00 4.30
N GLU A 169 13.11 -16.15 4.49
CA GLU A 169 13.85 -17.32 4.01
C GLU A 169 13.30 -18.59 4.66
N LYS A 170 13.10 -18.59 5.99
CA LYS A 170 12.47 -19.71 6.71
C LYS A 170 11.07 -20.04 6.20
N ASP A 171 10.23 -19.03 5.98
CA ASP A 171 8.87 -19.23 5.46
C ASP A 171 8.88 -19.84 4.05
N LYS A 172 9.86 -19.45 3.23
CA LYS A 172 10.03 -19.99 1.88
C LYS A 172 10.52 -21.43 1.92
N ASP A 173 11.57 -21.71 2.70
CA ASP A 173 12.12 -23.05 2.87
C ASP A 173 11.06 -24.02 3.40
N PHE A 174 10.22 -23.57 4.33
CA PHE A 174 9.11 -24.36 4.86
C PHE A 174 8.02 -24.62 3.81
N ALA A 175 7.69 -23.63 2.99
CA ALA A 175 6.73 -23.79 1.90
C ALA A 175 7.24 -24.75 0.81
N ASP A 176 8.53 -24.68 0.47
CA ASP A 176 9.19 -25.56 -0.49
C ASP A 176 9.21 -27.01 0.06
N LEU A 177 9.53 -27.21 1.35
CA LEU A 177 9.51 -28.53 1.99
C LEU A 177 8.13 -29.21 1.98
N LEU A 178 7.05 -28.44 2.16
CA LEU A 178 5.67 -28.96 2.12
C LEU A 178 5.18 -29.31 0.70
N LEU A 179 5.83 -28.79 -0.33
CA LEU A 179 5.50 -29.10 -1.73
C LEU A 179 6.24 -30.35 -2.24
N GLU A 180 7.30 -30.77 -1.54
CA GLU A 180 8.09 -31.97 -1.83
C GLU A 180 7.59 -33.24 -1.10
N SER A 181 6.61 -33.11 -0.18
CA SER A 181 5.99 -34.20 0.60
C SER A 181 4.62 -34.63 0.08
#